data_AF-A0AAU9CBL2-F1
#
_entry.id   AF-A0AAU9CBL2-F1
#
_cell.length_a   1.000
_cell.length_b   1.000
_cell.length_c   1.000
_cell.angle_alpha   90.00
_cell.angle_beta   90.00
_cell.angle_gamma   90.00
#
_symmetry.space_group_name_H-M   'P 1'
#
loop_
_entity.id
_entity.type
_entity.pdbx_description
1 polymer ?
#
loop_
_entity_poly.entity_id
_entity_poly.type
_entity_poly.pdbx_seq_one_letter_code
_entity_poly.pdbx_strand_id
1 'polypeptide(L)'
;MRLSILFLILCLFSACSTHHESNKLGTIDFEQGLHEKNHFDLKDRVTGIKYIPFETKEECMLSDIRNIFKVQDNYVVQDTEYVYMFDPSGHFIRKVSTKGKGPGEYELLVDVQCSQNEIFLVSLGKILVFSATGDYTRTIPLDDLRLQAMSIDNEGNFYFIMPDKTQKKEITSIDLIHIYDKEGHFIRKVESKVVRHEAGLAYYNNIMNIDGVGVAYKELFGNVIYSINKNTEPDSLFVLSLNDSFFKKADFNRSKRHIWGDKYLLLDVFNTPKTNIFKLQKGLIKPTHEYLVFDKEKDKIHRPLFDENKLGLSCDGIKMHPVNQTGKTLLFTVDPEYLEALTEKNPNIKLEEDCNPVLAVLTFK
;
A
#
# COMPACT_ATOMS: atom_id res chain seq x y z
N MET A 1 30.74 0.59 -67.40
CA MET A 1 29.74 1.67 -67.17
C MET A 1 28.56 0.99 -66.47
N ARG A 2 28.18 1.24 -65.19
CA ARG A 2 28.01 2.52 -64.45
C ARG A 2 27.26 3.53 -65.34
N LEU A 3 26.06 4.05 -65.07
CA LEU A 3 25.12 4.09 -63.92
C LEU A 3 23.67 4.08 -64.53
N SER A 4 22.50 4.11 -63.86
CA SER A 4 22.08 4.25 -62.46
C SER A 4 20.60 3.81 -62.26
N ILE A 5 20.10 3.87 -61.01
CA ILE A 5 18.69 4.12 -60.58
C ILE A 5 17.54 3.44 -61.36
N LEU A 6 17.06 2.30 -60.85
CA LEU A 6 15.63 1.97 -60.86
C LEU A 6 15.24 1.14 -59.62
N PHE A 7 15.55 1.64 -58.42
CA PHE A 7 15.08 1.06 -57.15
C PHE A 7 13.81 1.79 -56.70
N LEU A 8 12.73 1.63 -57.47
CA LEU A 8 11.46 2.32 -57.22
C LEU A 8 10.66 1.59 -56.13
N ILE A 9 10.86 2.04 -54.89
CA ILE A 9 9.86 2.15 -53.81
C ILE A 9 8.69 1.15 -53.91
N LEU A 10 8.85 -0.01 -53.25
CA LEU A 10 7.73 -0.89 -52.88
C LEU A 10 7.82 -1.35 -51.41
N CYS A 11 8.28 -0.46 -50.53
CA CYS A 11 8.40 -0.67 -49.07
C CYS A 11 7.47 0.26 -48.27
N LEU A 12 6.28 0.52 -48.82
CA LEU A 12 5.09 1.05 -48.17
C LEU A 12 3.97 0.14 -48.70
N PHE A 13 3.28 -0.71 -47.93
CA PHE A 13 2.87 -0.56 -46.54
C PHE A 13 3.14 -1.84 -45.73
N SER A 14 3.98 -1.73 -44.71
CA SER A 14 3.94 -2.63 -43.54
C SER A 14 3.84 -1.79 -42.28
N ALA A 15 2.80 -0.95 -42.27
CA ALA A 15 2.26 -0.46 -41.01
C ALA A 15 1.67 -1.68 -40.29
N CYS A 16 2.48 -2.33 -39.45
CA CYS A 16 1.93 -3.11 -38.35
C CYS A 16 1.06 -2.15 -37.56
N SER A 17 -0.24 -2.24 -37.76
CA SER A 17 -1.21 -1.79 -36.78
C SER A 17 -0.89 -2.56 -35.51
N THR A 18 -0.17 -1.91 -34.60
CA THR A 18 -0.14 -2.33 -33.21
C THR A 18 -1.60 -2.40 -32.79
N HIS A 19 -2.11 -3.63 -32.64
CA HIS A 19 -3.36 -3.87 -31.98
C HIS A 19 -3.20 -3.38 -30.53
N HIS A 20 -3.49 -2.10 -30.31
CA HIS A 20 -4.15 -1.69 -29.09
C HIS A 20 -5.52 -2.37 -29.10
N GLU A 21 -5.52 -3.66 -28.79
CA GLU A 21 -6.67 -4.22 -28.10
C GLU A 21 -6.87 -3.33 -26.88
N SER A 22 -7.98 -2.62 -26.86
CA SER A 22 -8.48 -2.03 -25.64
C SER A 22 -8.77 -3.18 -24.70
N ASN A 23 -7.79 -3.55 -23.87
CA ASN A 23 -7.97 -4.52 -22.81
C ASN A 23 -9.25 -4.13 -22.07
N LYS A 24 -10.28 -4.96 -22.18
CA LYS A 24 -11.47 -4.83 -21.34
C LYS A 24 -10.95 -4.87 -19.92
N LEU A 25 -11.05 -3.76 -19.20
CA LEU A 25 -10.65 -3.72 -17.81
C LEU A 25 -11.40 -4.83 -17.07
N GLY A 26 -10.66 -5.68 -16.37
CA GLY A 26 -11.24 -6.71 -15.54
C GLY A 26 -12.10 -6.07 -14.46
N THR A 27 -13.36 -6.50 -14.37
CA THR A 27 -14.24 -6.16 -13.25
C THR A 27 -14.12 -7.25 -12.20
N ILE A 28 -13.57 -6.91 -11.04
CA ILE A 28 -13.46 -7.83 -9.91
C ILE A 28 -14.69 -7.66 -9.02
N ASP A 29 -15.46 -8.74 -8.82
CA ASP A 29 -16.71 -8.66 -8.05
C ASP A 29 -16.47 -8.74 -6.53
N PHE A 30 -16.23 -7.58 -5.92
CA PHE A 30 -15.97 -7.46 -4.48
C PHE A 30 -17.19 -7.85 -3.64
N GLU A 31 -18.42 -7.63 -4.12
CA GLU A 31 -19.62 -8.04 -3.39
C GLU A 31 -19.71 -9.58 -3.36
N GLN A 32 -19.57 -10.25 -4.51
CA GLN A 32 -19.48 -11.72 -4.55
C GLN A 32 -18.34 -12.21 -3.63
N GLY A 33 -17.17 -11.55 -3.70
CA GLY A 33 -16.02 -11.85 -2.86
C GLY A 33 -16.34 -11.90 -1.36
N LEU A 34 -17.16 -10.96 -0.85
CA LEU A 34 -17.55 -10.91 0.56
C LEU A 34 -18.44 -12.10 1.01
N HIS A 35 -19.19 -12.71 0.09
CA HIS A 35 -20.07 -13.86 0.37
C HIS A 35 -19.39 -15.22 0.08
N GLU A 36 -18.45 -15.25 -0.86
CA GLU A 36 -17.63 -16.43 -1.24
C GLU A 36 -16.56 -16.76 -0.19
N LYS A 37 -16.97 -17.24 0.99
CA LYS A 37 -16.05 -17.75 2.01
C LYS A 37 -15.42 -19.07 1.56
N ASN A 38 -14.09 -19.14 1.52
CA ASN A 38 -13.35 -20.35 1.17
C ASN A 38 -12.14 -20.50 2.10
N HIS A 39 -11.81 -21.72 2.52
CA HIS A 39 -10.56 -21.99 3.21
C HIS A 39 -9.38 -21.68 2.26
N PHE A 40 -8.40 -20.92 2.77
CA PHE A 40 -7.29 -20.45 1.96
C PHE A 40 -6.02 -20.31 2.81
N ASP A 41 -5.05 -21.18 2.56
CA ASP A 41 -3.72 -21.15 3.17
C ASP A 41 -2.69 -20.65 2.13
N LEU A 42 -1.90 -19.64 2.51
CA LEU A 42 -0.83 -19.08 1.68
C LEU A 42 0.28 -20.09 1.38
N LYS A 43 0.41 -21.17 2.17
CA LYS A 43 1.33 -22.29 1.98
C LYS A 43 1.29 -22.85 0.55
N ASP A 44 0.11 -22.90 -0.06
CA ASP A 44 -0.05 -23.38 -1.44
C ASP A 44 0.47 -22.39 -2.50
N ARG A 45 0.66 -21.12 -2.14
CA ARG A 45 1.11 -20.03 -3.02
C ARG A 45 2.57 -19.63 -2.82
N VAL A 46 3.18 -19.99 -1.70
CA VAL A 46 4.59 -19.66 -1.38
C VAL A 46 5.59 -20.76 -1.73
N THR A 47 6.83 -20.37 -2.02
CA THR A 47 8.01 -21.25 -2.12
C THR A 47 8.81 -21.32 -0.82
N GLY A 48 8.65 -20.34 0.06
CA GLY A 48 9.33 -20.28 1.35
C GLY A 48 8.77 -19.21 2.27
N ILE A 49 8.96 -19.42 3.56
CA ILE A 49 8.58 -18.52 4.65
C ILE A 49 9.76 -18.40 5.63
N LYS A 50 10.06 -17.18 6.07
CA LYS A 50 11.01 -16.91 7.17
C LYS A 50 10.29 -16.10 8.24
N TYR A 51 10.37 -16.56 9.49
CA TYR A 51 9.92 -15.81 10.65
C TYR A 51 11.11 -15.09 11.30
N ILE A 52 10.90 -13.83 11.70
CA ILE A 52 11.90 -12.93 12.24
C ILE A 52 11.27 -12.20 13.43
N PRO A 53 11.50 -12.65 14.68
CA PRO A 53 11.15 -11.88 15.86
C PRO A 53 11.97 -10.59 15.89
N PHE A 54 11.34 -9.44 16.02
CA PHE A 54 12.09 -8.22 16.31
C PHE A 54 12.55 -8.22 17.77
N GLU A 55 13.77 -7.72 18.00
CA GLU A 55 14.34 -7.60 19.33
C GLU A 55 13.47 -6.72 20.24
N THR A 56 13.20 -7.22 21.46
CA THR A 56 12.32 -6.57 22.44
C THR A 56 13.17 -5.96 23.56
N LYS A 57 13.27 -4.64 23.58
CA LYS A 57 13.89 -3.84 24.65
C LYS A 57 13.19 -2.50 24.78
N GLU A 58 13.41 -1.79 25.89
CA GLU A 58 12.83 -0.46 26.13
C GLU A 58 13.18 0.54 25.01
N GLU A 59 14.40 0.52 24.48
CA GLU A 59 14.80 1.44 23.40
C GLU A 59 14.13 1.17 22.04
N CYS A 60 13.63 -0.05 21.81
CA CYS A 60 13.09 -0.53 20.53
C CYS A 60 11.70 -1.17 20.61
N MET A 61 10.97 -0.96 21.70
CA MET A 61 9.58 -1.41 21.87
C MET A 61 8.68 -0.77 20.79
N LEU A 62 7.97 -1.61 20.05
CA LEU A 62 7.11 -1.21 18.95
C LEU A 62 5.67 -1.03 19.43
N SER A 63 5.06 0.09 19.06
CA SER A 63 3.62 0.33 19.29
C SER A 63 2.79 -0.19 18.09
N ASP A 64 1.71 0.50 17.72
CA ASP A 64 0.93 0.18 16.53
C ASP A 64 1.77 0.34 15.26
N ILE A 65 2.28 -0.78 14.72
CA ILE A 65 3.00 -0.84 13.44
C ILE A 65 2.11 -0.32 12.32
N ARG A 66 2.56 0.72 11.63
CA ARG A 66 1.93 1.27 10.43
C ARG A 66 2.43 0.58 9.18
N ASN A 67 3.74 0.37 9.09
CA ASN A 67 4.36 -0.23 7.92
C ASN A 67 5.72 -0.87 8.25
N ILE A 68 6.14 -1.85 7.43
CA ILE A 68 7.48 -2.45 7.48
C ILE A 68 8.03 -2.48 6.06
N PHE A 69 9.11 -1.75 5.81
CA PHE A 69 9.81 -1.75 4.53
C PHE A 69 11.05 -2.64 4.59
N LYS A 70 11.41 -3.27 3.47
CA LYS A 70 12.75 -3.84 3.29
C LYS A 70 13.63 -2.82 2.56
N VAL A 71 14.77 -2.46 3.14
CA VAL A 71 15.72 -1.48 2.59
C VAL A 71 17.09 -2.13 2.56
N GLN A 72 17.58 -2.43 1.36
CA GLN A 72 18.69 -3.37 1.13
C GLN A 72 18.43 -4.68 1.88
N ASP A 73 19.25 -5.04 2.87
CA ASP A 73 19.05 -6.24 3.69
C ASP A 73 18.26 -5.98 4.99
N ASN A 74 18.18 -4.73 5.44
CA ASN A 74 17.57 -4.34 6.72
C ASN A 74 16.04 -4.13 6.59
N TYR A 75 15.38 -4.10 7.75
CA TYR A 75 13.96 -3.76 7.89
C TYR A 75 13.80 -2.38 8.53
N VAL A 76 13.00 -1.52 7.90
CA VAL A 76 12.61 -0.22 8.44
C VAL A 76 11.16 -0.31 8.91
N VAL A 77 10.95 -0.22 10.22
CA VAL A 77 9.64 -0.37 10.87
C VAL A 77 9.14 1.02 11.26
N GLN A 78 8.02 1.43 10.68
CA GLN A 78 7.27 2.61 11.07
C GLN A 78 6.19 2.18 12.06
N ASP A 79 6.26 2.67 13.30
CA ASP A 79 5.12 2.62 14.22
C ASP A 79 4.37 3.97 14.21
N THR A 80 3.48 4.21 15.17
CA THR A 80 2.70 5.46 15.18
C THR A 80 3.54 6.70 15.51
N GLU A 81 4.69 6.56 16.17
CA GLU A 81 5.44 7.66 16.77
C GLU A 81 6.90 7.78 16.29
N TYR A 82 7.49 6.67 15.83
CA TYR A 82 8.90 6.50 15.54
C TYR A 82 9.17 5.64 14.28
N VAL A 83 10.40 5.72 13.80
CA VAL A 83 10.92 4.88 12.73
C VAL A 83 12.17 4.16 13.23
N TYR A 84 12.09 2.84 13.26
CA TYR A 84 13.14 1.93 13.74
C TYR A 84 13.80 1.22 12.57
N MET A 85 15.05 0.81 12.75
CA MET A 85 15.78 -0.05 11.82
C MET A 85 16.24 -1.32 12.55
N PHE A 86 15.97 -2.46 11.93
CA PHE A 86 16.36 -3.78 12.41
C PHE A 86 17.19 -4.52 11.34
N ASP A 87 18.09 -5.40 11.79
CA ASP A 87 18.93 -6.23 10.92
C ASP A 87 18.10 -7.37 10.27
N PRO A 88 18.69 -8.16 9.35
CA PRO A 88 17.99 -9.26 8.67
C PRO A 88 17.56 -10.42 9.59
N SER A 89 18.04 -10.43 10.84
CA SER A 89 17.76 -11.41 11.89
C SER A 89 16.78 -10.90 12.94
N GLY A 90 16.43 -9.61 12.91
CA GLY A 90 15.50 -8.94 13.82
C GLY A 90 16.17 -8.15 14.95
N HIS A 91 17.50 -8.06 15.01
CA HIS A 91 18.18 -7.24 16.03
C HIS A 91 18.01 -5.75 15.76
N PHE A 92 17.86 -4.96 16.82
CA PHE A 92 17.72 -3.52 16.73
C PHE A 92 19.05 -2.87 16.35
N ILE A 93 19.03 -2.05 15.28
CA ILE A 93 20.19 -1.27 14.84
C ILE A 93 20.13 0.14 15.43
N ARG A 94 19.04 0.87 15.16
CA ARG A 94 18.85 2.28 15.57
C ARG A 94 17.43 2.77 15.38
N LYS A 95 17.09 3.88 16.03
CA LYS A 95 16.04 4.79 15.53
C LYS A 95 16.62 5.55 14.34
N VAL A 96 15.87 5.62 13.23
CA VAL A 96 16.30 6.32 11.99
C VAL A 96 16.28 7.83 12.21
N SER A 97 15.32 8.33 12.98
CA SER A 97 15.16 9.74 13.32
C SER A 97 14.48 9.89 14.69
N THR A 98 14.46 11.10 15.22
CA THR A 98 13.84 11.46 16.50
C THR A 98 12.97 12.71 16.38
N LYS A 99 12.08 12.90 17.34
CA LYS A 99 11.23 14.09 17.43
C LYS A 99 12.03 15.33 17.78
N GLY A 100 11.84 16.40 17.00
CA GLY A 100 12.51 17.69 17.24
C GLY A 100 12.47 18.61 16.02
N LYS A 101 13.39 19.58 16.00
CA LYS A 101 13.47 20.67 14.99
C LYS A 101 14.85 20.81 14.34
N GLY A 102 15.84 20.05 14.81
CA GLY A 102 17.19 20.03 14.27
C GLY A 102 17.29 19.35 12.90
N PRO A 103 18.48 19.37 12.28
CA PRO A 103 18.76 18.62 11.07
C PRO A 103 18.51 17.12 11.28
N GLY A 104 17.72 16.50 10.41
CA GLY A 104 17.35 15.09 10.53
C GLY A 104 16.29 14.76 11.59
N GLU A 105 15.67 15.75 12.25
CA GLU A 105 14.58 15.55 13.22
C GLU A 105 13.20 15.94 12.64
N TYR A 106 12.14 15.24 13.04
CA TYR A 106 10.76 15.52 12.62
C TYR A 106 9.91 16.13 13.74
N GLU A 107 9.02 17.07 13.40
CA GLU A 107 8.07 17.64 14.38
C GLU A 107 6.82 16.76 14.52
N LEU A 108 6.37 16.20 13.40
CA LEU A 108 5.30 15.24 13.27
C LEU A 108 5.75 14.19 12.25
N LEU A 109 5.60 12.91 12.56
CA LEU A 109 5.77 11.84 11.58
C LEU A 109 4.44 11.70 10.83
N VAL A 110 4.41 12.10 9.56
CA VAL A 110 3.19 12.08 8.74
C VAL A 110 3.08 10.75 8.01
N ASP A 111 4.15 10.36 7.31
CA ASP A 111 4.24 9.09 6.58
C ASP A 111 5.73 8.71 6.37
N VAL A 112 5.98 7.44 6.03
CA VAL A 112 7.29 6.93 5.64
C VAL A 112 7.17 6.19 4.33
N GLN A 113 8.09 6.41 3.40
CA GLN A 113 8.28 5.55 2.23
C GLN A 113 9.75 5.21 2.09
N CYS A 114 10.07 4.08 1.45
CA CYS A 114 11.44 3.65 1.22
C CYS A 114 11.65 3.23 -0.24
N SER A 115 12.77 3.67 -0.82
CA SER A 115 13.32 3.04 -2.02
C SER A 115 14.27 1.89 -1.61
N GLN A 116 14.93 1.27 -2.58
CA GLN A 116 15.99 0.29 -2.28
C GLN A 116 17.17 0.88 -1.51
N ASN A 117 17.42 2.20 -1.61
CA ASN A 117 18.66 2.84 -1.13
C ASN A 117 18.44 4.05 -0.20
N GLU A 118 17.23 4.58 -0.11
CA GLU A 118 16.89 5.78 0.66
C GLU A 118 15.57 5.61 1.44
N ILE A 119 15.51 6.22 2.61
CA ILE A 119 14.34 6.26 3.49
C ILE A 119 13.83 7.71 3.51
N PHE A 120 12.53 7.90 3.27
CA PHE A 120 11.87 9.19 3.16
C PHE A 120 10.85 9.36 4.28
N LEU A 121 11.13 10.25 5.23
CA LEU A 121 10.22 10.59 6.33
C LEU A 121 9.51 11.91 6.03
N VAL A 122 8.19 11.86 5.86
CA VAL A 122 7.36 13.05 5.66
C VAL A 122 7.11 13.71 7.02
N SER A 123 7.37 15.02 7.09
CA SER A 123 7.06 15.86 8.24
C SER A 123 6.42 17.18 7.77
N LEU A 124 6.12 18.08 8.72
CA LEU A 124 5.48 19.36 8.42
C LEU A 124 6.35 20.22 7.49
N GLY A 125 5.94 20.33 6.22
CA GLY A 125 6.61 21.16 5.21
C GLY A 125 7.96 20.63 4.73
N LYS A 126 8.28 19.35 4.96
CA LYS A 126 9.55 18.75 4.52
C LYS A 126 9.50 17.23 4.39
N ILE A 127 10.32 16.68 3.50
CA ILE A 127 10.77 15.27 3.53
C ILE A 127 12.19 15.24 4.09
N LEU A 128 12.42 14.44 5.11
CA LEU A 128 13.75 14.10 5.59
C LEU A 128 14.22 12.84 4.86
N VAL A 129 15.40 12.89 4.25
CA VAL A 129 15.96 11.77 3.48
C VAL A 129 17.18 11.19 4.19
N PHE A 130 17.16 9.87 4.37
CA PHE A 130 18.22 9.09 5.00
C PHE A 130 18.75 8.03 4.03
N SER A 131 20.00 7.63 4.22
CA SER A 131 20.58 6.45 3.55
C SER A 131 19.88 5.15 3.96
N ALA A 132 20.15 4.06 3.23
CA ALA A 132 19.80 2.69 3.64
C ALA A 132 20.38 2.26 5.01
N THR A 133 21.40 2.95 5.54
CA THR A 133 21.97 2.76 6.89
C THR A 133 21.31 3.63 7.96
N GLY A 134 20.32 4.44 7.59
CA GLY A 134 19.59 5.31 8.50
C GLY A 134 20.35 6.59 8.89
N ASP A 135 21.34 7.00 8.10
CA ASP A 135 22.07 8.25 8.30
C ASP A 135 21.40 9.39 7.54
N TYR A 136 21.22 10.54 8.20
CA TYR A 136 20.58 11.71 7.59
C TYR A 136 21.44 12.26 6.44
N THR A 137 20.84 12.35 5.25
CA THR A 137 21.50 12.81 4.02
C THR A 137 21.10 14.23 3.66
N ARG A 138 19.80 14.52 3.58
CA ARG A 138 19.28 15.84 3.14
C ARG A 138 17.84 16.08 3.61
N THR A 139 17.41 17.34 3.53
CA THR A 139 16.01 17.74 3.66
C THR A 139 15.53 18.27 2.33
N ILE A 140 14.35 17.82 1.89
CA ILE A 140 13.61 18.34 0.75
C ILE A 140 12.49 19.24 1.31
N PRO A 141 12.44 20.54 0.98
CA PRO A 141 11.34 21.41 1.41
C PRO A 141 10.04 21.05 0.67
N LEU A 142 8.89 21.25 1.32
CA LEU A 142 7.56 21.10 0.71
C LEU A 142 6.74 22.37 0.95
N ASP A 143 6.24 22.97 -0.12
CA ASP A 143 5.48 24.22 -0.06
C ASP A 143 4.04 24.04 0.48
N ASP A 144 3.56 22.80 0.61
CA ASP A 144 2.21 22.48 1.09
C ASP A 144 2.25 21.72 2.42
N LEU A 145 1.61 22.28 3.46
CA LEU A 145 1.51 21.68 4.78
C LEU A 145 0.30 20.73 4.94
N ARG A 146 -0.51 20.55 3.89
CA ARG A 146 -1.77 19.76 3.93
C ARG A 146 -1.57 18.27 3.61
N LEU A 147 -0.40 17.90 3.10
CA LEU A 147 -0.02 16.57 2.63
C LEU A 147 -0.26 15.50 3.72
N GLN A 148 -0.69 14.29 3.34
CA GLN A 148 -1.14 13.27 4.30
C GLN A 148 -0.50 11.89 4.17
N ALA A 149 -0.62 11.27 3.00
CA ALA A 149 0.02 9.99 2.71
C ALA A 149 0.76 10.14 1.40
N MET A 150 1.92 9.50 1.34
CA MET A 150 2.86 9.59 0.25
C MET A 150 2.99 8.23 -0.42
N SER A 151 3.27 8.24 -1.71
CA SER A 151 3.76 7.09 -2.46
C SER A 151 4.91 7.57 -3.33
N ILE A 152 5.86 6.69 -3.65
CA ILE A 152 7.01 7.03 -4.50
C ILE A 152 7.07 6.11 -5.70
N ASP A 153 7.48 6.63 -6.86
CA ASP A 153 7.77 5.79 -8.02
C ASP A 153 9.25 5.37 -8.07
N ASN A 154 9.60 4.59 -9.10
CA ASN A 154 10.96 4.11 -9.32
C ASN A 154 11.94 5.20 -9.80
N GLU A 155 11.45 6.37 -10.19
CA GLU A 155 12.26 7.53 -10.60
C GLU A 155 12.56 8.46 -9.41
N GLY A 156 11.84 8.27 -8.30
CA GLY A 156 11.97 9.02 -7.05
C GLY A 156 10.97 10.18 -6.93
N ASN A 157 9.97 10.26 -7.82
CA ASN A 157 8.93 11.30 -7.71
C ASN A 157 8.00 10.99 -6.53
N PHE A 158 7.57 12.03 -5.82
CA PHE A 158 6.67 11.93 -4.66
C PHE A 158 5.23 12.23 -5.07
N TYR A 159 4.32 11.34 -4.67
CA TYR A 159 2.90 11.45 -4.93
C TYR A 159 2.17 11.58 -3.59
N PHE A 160 1.64 12.76 -3.32
CA PHE A 160 0.91 13.03 -2.09
C PHE A 160 -0.59 13.04 -2.34
N ILE A 161 -1.33 12.18 -1.65
CA ILE A 161 -2.78 12.25 -1.68
C ILE A 161 -3.25 13.40 -0.79
N MET A 162 -4.11 14.24 -1.36
CA MET A 162 -4.59 15.44 -0.71
C MET A 162 -5.85 15.15 0.14
N PRO A 163 -5.95 15.73 1.35
CA PRO A 163 -7.14 15.61 2.16
C PRO A 163 -8.34 16.34 1.56
N ASP A 164 -9.52 15.72 1.57
CA ASP A 164 -10.78 16.47 1.50
C ASP A 164 -11.10 17.05 2.88
N LYS A 165 -10.42 18.15 3.22
CA LYS A 165 -10.56 18.91 4.48
C LYS A 165 -11.48 20.14 4.33
N THR A 166 -12.15 20.30 3.19
CA THR A 166 -12.78 21.58 2.83
C THR A 166 -14.22 21.75 3.34
N GLN A 167 -14.40 22.60 4.35
CA GLN A 167 -15.71 23.06 4.84
C GLN A 167 -16.41 24.10 3.90
N LYS A 168 -15.94 24.28 2.66
CA LYS A 168 -16.57 25.21 1.71
C LYS A 168 -17.81 24.56 1.09
N LYS A 169 -18.86 25.36 0.88
CA LYS A 169 -20.18 24.88 0.42
C LYS A 169 -20.12 24.20 -0.96
N GLU A 170 -19.29 24.71 -1.87
CA GLU A 170 -19.09 24.15 -3.21
C GLU A 170 -17.62 24.32 -3.62
N ILE A 171 -17.06 23.27 -4.23
CA ILE A 171 -15.76 23.26 -4.91
C ILE A 171 -15.93 22.45 -6.20
N THR A 172 -15.46 22.99 -7.33
CA THR A 172 -15.72 22.45 -8.67
C THR A 172 -14.66 21.47 -9.18
N SER A 173 -13.42 21.55 -8.69
CA SER A 173 -12.43 20.47 -8.75
C SER A 173 -11.65 20.40 -7.45
N ILE A 174 -11.37 19.18 -6.98
CA ILE A 174 -10.51 18.92 -5.83
C ILE A 174 -9.22 18.31 -6.36
N ASP A 175 -8.11 18.99 -6.08
CA ASP A 175 -6.76 18.45 -6.27
C ASP A 175 -6.68 17.16 -5.45
N LEU A 176 -6.59 16.01 -6.12
CA LEU A 176 -6.61 14.69 -5.47
C LEU A 176 -5.20 14.23 -5.12
N ILE A 177 -4.26 14.40 -6.05
CA ILE A 177 -2.86 14.06 -5.87
C ILE A 177 -2.01 15.24 -6.32
N HIS A 178 -1.05 15.63 -5.50
CA HIS A 178 0.05 16.51 -5.91
C HIS A 178 1.29 15.65 -6.19
N ILE A 179 1.98 15.95 -7.29
CA ILE A 179 3.15 15.21 -7.76
C ILE A 179 4.35 16.14 -7.76
N TYR A 180 5.43 15.72 -7.12
CA TYR A 180 6.68 16.46 -6.98
C TYR A 180 7.85 15.61 -7.51
N ASP A 181 8.89 16.25 -8.04
CA ASP A 181 10.13 15.56 -8.39
C ASP A 181 10.91 15.15 -7.12
N LYS A 182 11.97 14.35 -7.30
CA LYS A 182 12.85 13.88 -6.21
C LYS A 182 13.63 14.99 -5.50
N GLU A 183 13.62 16.21 -6.05
CA GLU A 183 14.19 17.44 -5.46
C GLU A 183 13.13 18.26 -4.69
N GLY A 184 11.84 17.92 -4.80
CA GLY A 184 10.72 18.59 -4.13
C GLY A 184 10.01 19.67 -4.96
N HIS A 185 10.34 19.84 -6.25
CA HIS A 185 9.63 20.80 -7.10
C HIS A 185 8.29 20.23 -7.56
N PHE A 186 7.25 21.04 -7.54
CA PHE A 186 5.92 20.64 -8.02
C PHE A 186 5.93 20.39 -9.53
N ILE A 187 5.57 19.17 -9.94
CA ILE A 187 5.41 18.80 -11.35
C ILE A 187 3.99 19.17 -11.80
N ARG A 188 2.97 18.58 -11.15
CA ARG A 188 1.55 18.82 -11.46
C ARG A 188 0.61 18.22 -10.40
N LYS A 189 -0.68 18.43 -10.63
CA LYS A 189 -1.76 17.76 -9.91
C LYS A 189 -2.52 16.74 -10.78
N VAL A 190 -3.18 15.79 -10.12
CA VAL A 190 -4.27 14.96 -10.63
C VAL A 190 -5.55 15.41 -9.94
N GLU A 191 -6.61 15.66 -10.71
CA GLU A 191 -7.92 16.03 -10.16
C GLU A 191 -8.80 14.78 -9.92
N SER A 192 -9.68 14.85 -8.92
CA SER A 192 -10.66 13.79 -8.64
C SER A 192 -11.61 13.57 -9.82
N LYS A 193 -11.86 12.31 -10.19
CA LYS A 193 -12.83 11.94 -11.23
C LYS A 193 -14.24 11.75 -10.67
N VAL A 194 -14.39 11.52 -9.36
CA VAL A 194 -15.66 11.08 -8.73
C VAL A 194 -16.30 12.15 -7.84
N VAL A 195 -15.53 13.12 -7.32
CA VAL A 195 -16.00 14.03 -6.27
C VAL A 195 -16.49 15.38 -6.79
N ARG A 196 -17.76 15.68 -6.47
CA ARG A 196 -18.22 17.02 -6.13
C ARG A 196 -18.67 16.99 -4.67
N HIS A 197 -18.08 17.81 -3.81
CA HIS A 197 -18.31 17.73 -2.36
C HIS A 197 -19.73 18.21 -1.98
N GLU A 198 -20.34 17.57 -0.97
CA GLU A 198 -21.51 18.08 -0.23
C GLU A 198 -21.13 18.11 1.25
N ALA A 199 -21.40 19.23 1.93
CA ALA A 199 -20.79 19.52 3.22
C ALA A 199 -21.19 18.55 4.35
N GLY A 200 -20.22 18.11 5.18
CA GLY A 200 -20.53 17.58 6.51
C GLY A 200 -19.45 16.76 7.23
N LEU A 201 -18.62 16.00 6.49
CA LEU A 201 -17.62 15.10 7.06
C LEU A 201 -16.37 15.04 6.17
N ALA A 202 -15.19 15.16 6.77
CA ALA A 202 -13.94 14.90 6.09
C ALA A 202 -13.79 13.40 5.80
N TYR A 203 -13.17 13.08 4.68
CA TYR A 203 -12.85 11.72 4.28
C TYR A 203 -11.54 11.69 3.50
N TYR A 204 -10.98 10.49 3.35
CA TYR A 204 -9.63 10.28 2.83
C TYR A 204 -9.69 9.32 1.65
N ASN A 205 -8.92 9.64 0.61
CA ASN A 205 -8.67 8.75 -0.53
C ASN A 205 -7.36 8.02 -0.28
N ASN A 206 -7.20 6.83 -0.86
CA ASN A 206 -6.06 5.96 -0.55
C ASN A 206 -5.07 5.93 -1.72
N ILE A 207 -3.79 6.10 -1.41
CA ILE A 207 -2.65 5.94 -2.31
C ILE A 207 -1.75 4.83 -1.76
N MET A 208 -1.13 4.06 -2.64
CA MET A 208 -0.39 2.84 -2.29
C MET A 208 0.64 2.50 -3.37
N ASN A 209 1.68 1.77 -2.99
CA ASN A 209 2.61 1.16 -3.93
C ASN A 209 2.21 -0.30 -4.17
N ILE A 210 1.83 -0.62 -5.41
CA ILE A 210 1.48 -1.99 -5.82
C ILE A 210 2.69 -2.60 -6.54
N ASP A 211 3.21 -3.74 -6.06
CA ASP A 211 4.38 -4.38 -6.67
C ASP A 211 4.12 -4.74 -8.15
N GLY A 212 5.11 -4.50 -9.01
CA GLY A 212 4.99 -4.71 -10.45
C GLY A 212 4.06 -3.74 -11.20
N VAL A 213 3.42 -2.79 -10.49
CA VAL A 213 2.55 -1.74 -11.07
C VAL A 213 3.11 -0.34 -10.79
N GLY A 214 3.64 -0.10 -9.60
CA GLY A 214 4.12 1.21 -9.16
C GLY A 214 3.07 1.93 -8.30
N VAL A 215 3.00 3.26 -8.44
CA VAL A 215 2.08 4.10 -7.67
C VAL A 215 0.64 3.88 -8.14
N ALA A 216 -0.26 3.60 -7.21
CA ALA A 216 -1.68 3.43 -7.47
C ALA A 216 -2.52 4.18 -6.44
N TYR A 217 -3.75 4.52 -6.81
CA TYR A 217 -4.71 5.15 -5.91
C TYR A 217 -6.14 4.66 -6.16
N LYS A 218 -6.98 4.83 -5.15
CA LYS A 218 -8.42 4.64 -5.26
C LYS A 218 -9.15 5.80 -4.59
N GLU A 219 -10.02 6.46 -5.36
CA GLU A 219 -10.99 7.41 -4.81
C GLU A 219 -12.00 6.68 -3.92
N LEU A 220 -12.32 7.24 -2.75
CA LEU A 220 -13.06 6.56 -1.69
C LEU A 220 -14.38 5.95 -2.20
N PHE A 221 -15.19 6.78 -2.85
CA PHE A 221 -16.48 6.42 -3.44
C PHE A 221 -16.38 5.95 -4.90
N GLY A 222 -15.18 5.98 -5.50
CA GLY A 222 -14.93 5.47 -6.84
C GLY A 222 -14.93 3.94 -6.86
N ASN A 223 -15.30 3.36 -8.00
CA ASN A 223 -15.25 1.92 -8.23
C ASN A 223 -14.06 1.49 -9.10
N VAL A 224 -13.07 2.37 -9.30
CA VAL A 224 -11.88 2.10 -10.10
C VAL A 224 -10.63 2.31 -9.24
N ILE A 225 -9.71 1.35 -9.30
CA ILE A 225 -8.33 1.53 -8.86
C ILE A 225 -7.55 2.03 -10.07
N TYR A 226 -6.79 3.12 -9.90
CA TYR A 226 -5.95 3.71 -10.95
C TYR A 226 -4.48 3.47 -10.64
N SER A 227 -3.68 3.16 -11.65
CA SER A 227 -2.21 3.27 -11.59
C SER A 227 -1.79 4.62 -12.18
N ILE A 228 -0.69 5.18 -11.71
CA ILE A 228 -0.09 6.37 -12.31
C ILE A 228 1.04 5.92 -13.24
N ASN A 229 0.93 6.28 -14.53
CA ASN A 229 1.91 5.91 -15.54
C ASN A 229 3.12 6.86 -15.56
N LYS A 230 4.12 6.53 -16.39
CA LYS A 230 5.37 7.32 -16.56
C LYS A 230 5.17 8.77 -17.03
N ASN A 231 4.02 9.12 -17.61
CA ASN A 231 3.68 10.51 -17.96
C ASN A 231 2.99 11.24 -16.79
N THR A 232 3.01 10.62 -15.61
CA THR A 232 2.29 10.97 -14.39
C THR A 232 0.76 11.05 -14.57
N GLU A 233 0.20 10.26 -15.49
CA GLU A 233 -1.24 10.22 -15.81
C GLU A 233 -1.95 8.99 -15.23
N PRO A 234 -3.23 9.11 -14.84
CA PRO A 234 -3.97 8.03 -14.18
C PRO A 234 -4.62 7.06 -15.18
N ASP A 235 -4.00 5.91 -15.38
CA ASP A 235 -4.55 4.77 -16.13
C ASP A 235 -5.45 3.92 -15.22
N SER A 236 -6.55 3.42 -15.76
CA SER A 236 -7.46 2.52 -15.03
C SER A 236 -6.81 1.14 -14.90
N LEU A 237 -6.65 0.63 -13.67
CA LEU A 237 -6.02 -0.66 -13.38
C LEU A 237 -7.06 -1.77 -13.16
N PHE A 238 -8.03 -1.54 -12.27
CA PHE A 238 -9.12 -2.48 -11.96
C PHE A 238 -10.45 -1.77 -11.85
N VAL A 239 -11.53 -2.36 -12.38
CA VAL A 239 -12.90 -1.99 -12.02
C VAL A 239 -13.36 -2.91 -10.90
N LEU A 240 -14.05 -2.38 -9.90
CA LEU A 240 -14.59 -3.11 -8.77
C LEU A 240 -16.12 -3.10 -8.85
N SER A 241 -16.76 -4.26 -8.68
CA SER A 241 -18.21 -4.32 -8.44
C SER A 241 -18.47 -3.96 -6.97
N LEU A 242 -18.89 -2.71 -6.71
CA LEU A 242 -19.15 -2.20 -5.36
C LEU A 242 -20.66 -1.99 -5.16
N ASN A 243 -21.28 -2.82 -4.32
CA ASN A 243 -22.70 -2.75 -4.01
C ASN A 243 -22.95 -2.18 -2.60
N ASP A 244 -24.06 -2.53 -1.96
CA ASP A 244 -24.48 -1.93 -0.69
C ASP A 244 -23.58 -2.23 0.51
N SER A 245 -22.69 -3.23 0.43
CA SER A 245 -21.66 -3.48 1.44
C SER A 245 -20.59 -2.36 1.48
N PHE A 246 -20.44 -1.55 0.43
CA PHE A 246 -19.42 -0.50 0.38
C PHE A 246 -20.00 0.90 0.67
N PHE A 247 -19.14 1.82 1.12
CA PHE A 247 -19.53 3.20 1.38
C PHE A 247 -19.87 3.93 0.07
N LYS A 248 -21.09 4.47 -0.01
CA LYS A 248 -21.52 5.41 -1.06
C LYS A 248 -21.39 6.85 -0.52
N LYS A 249 -21.27 7.86 -1.38
CA LYS A 249 -21.20 9.29 -0.96
C LYS A 249 -22.33 9.64 0.02
N ALA A 250 -23.55 9.22 -0.28
CA ALA A 250 -24.73 9.46 0.53
C ALA A 250 -24.71 8.77 1.92
N ASP A 251 -23.76 7.87 2.20
CA ASP A 251 -23.60 7.20 3.50
C ASP A 251 -22.70 7.98 4.47
N PHE A 252 -21.86 8.88 3.96
CA PHE A 252 -21.04 9.81 4.74
C PHE A 252 -21.87 10.98 5.31
N ASN A 253 -22.89 10.65 6.11
CA ASN A 253 -23.71 11.59 6.86
C ASN A 253 -23.81 11.13 8.33
N ARG A 254 -23.69 12.05 9.29
CA ARG A 254 -23.77 11.75 10.73
C ARG A 254 -25.08 11.06 11.14
N SER A 255 -26.20 11.31 10.46
CA SER A 255 -27.47 10.62 10.70
C SER A 255 -27.43 9.12 10.35
N LYS A 256 -26.58 8.75 9.39
CA LYS A 256 -26.34 7.37 8.95
C LYS A 256 -25.25 6.65 9.75
N ARG A 257 -24.74 7.21 10.84
CA ARG A 257 -23.71 6.59 11.69
C ARG A 257 -24.04 5.14 12.10
N HIS A 258 -25.32 4.79 12.18
CA HIS A 258 -25.80 3.45 12.50
C HIS A 258 -25.46 2.37 11.45
N ILE A 259 -25.33 2.70 10.15
CA ILE A 259 -24.92 1.72 9.13
C ILE A 259 -23.39 1.61 8.96
N TRP A 260 -22.62 2.53 9.55
CA TRP A 260 -21.18 2.63 9.28
C TRP A 260 -20.38 1.40 9.71
N GLY A 261 -20.87 0.61 10.67
CA GLY A 261 -20.22 -0.60 11.17
C GLY A 261 -20.21 -1.78 10.18
N ASP A 262 -21.18 -1.81 9.26
CA ASP A 262 -21.36 -2.92 8.31
C ASP A 262 -20.71 -2.66 6.94
N LYS A 263 -20.16 -1.46 6.76
CA LYS A 263 -19.64 -0.95 5.50
C LYS A 263 -18.13 -1.16 5.37
N TYR A 264 -17.69 -1.50 4.16
CA TYR A 264 -16.27 -1.75 3.84
C TYR A 264 -15.64 -0.61 3.04
N LEU A 265 -14.33 -0.46 3.23
CA LEU A 265 -13.41 0.40 2.45
C LEU A 265 -12.20 -0.43 2.01
N LEU A 266 -11.69 -0.22 0.80
CA LEU A 266 -10.38 -0.76 0.40
C LEU A 266 -9.27 0.13 0.98
N LEU A 267 -8.37 -0.44 1.78
CA LEU A 267 -7.18 0.26 2.28
C LEU A 267 -5.98 0.08 1.34
N ASP A 268 -5.68 -1.16 0.97
CA ASP A 268 -4.40 -1.52 0.33
C ASP A 268 -4.54 -2.75 -0.59
N VAL A 269 -3.58 -2.91 -1.51
CA VAL A 269 -3.53 -4.02 -2.49
C VAL A 269 -2.14 -4.62 -2.56
N PHE A 270 -2.01 -5.84 -2.05
CA PHE A 270 -0.81 -6.66 -2.23
C PHE A 270 -0.92 -7.49 -3.50
N ASN A 271 0.13 -7.48 -4.31
CA ASN A 271 0.20 -8.09 -5.62
C ASN A 271 1.30 -9.16 -5.64
N THR A 272 0.95 -10.33 -6.14
CA THR A 272 1.88 -11.44 -6.40
C THR A 272 1.66 -11.94 -7.83
N PRO A 273 2.54 -12.77 -8.40
CA PRO A 273 2.38 -13.26 -9.78
C PRO A 273 0.99 -13.89 -10.04
N LYS A 274 0.45 -14.64 -9.09
CA LYS A 274 -0.80 -15.42 -9.23
C LYS A 274 -2.01 -14.86 -8.45
N THR A 275 -1.82 -13.86 -7.58
CA THR A 275 -2.87 -13.46 -6.62
C THR A 275 -2.81 -11.97 -6.30
N ASN A 276 -3.98 -11.33 -6.18
CA ASN A 276 -4.11 -10.05 -5.47
C ASN A 276 -4.78 -10.27 -4.11
N ILE A 277 -4.24 -9.62 -3.08
CA ILE A 277 -4.82 -9.59 -1.73
C ILE A 277 -5.26 -8.15 -1.47
N PHE A 278 -6.56 -7.95 -1.33
CA PHE A 278 -7.18 -6.66 -1.05
C PHE A 278 -7.43 -6.54 0.45
N LYS A 279 -6.77 -5.59 1.11
CA LYS A 279 -6.97 -5.30 2.54
C LYS A 279 -8.16 -4.36 2.69
N LEU A 280 -9.22 -4.83 3.33
CA LEU A 280 -10.43 -4.08 3.59
C LEU A 280 -10.46 -3.60 5.05
N GLN A 281 -10.92 -2.38 5.26
CA GLN A 281 -11.43 -1.92 6.55
C GLN A 281 -12.93 -2.17 6.60
N LYS A 282 -13.42 -2.83 7.64
CA LYS A 282 -14.84 -2.87 7.99
C LYS A 282 -15.10 -1.89 9.12
N GLY A 283 -16.09 -1.03 8.98
CA GLY A 283 -16.42 -0.03 10.00
C GLY A 283 -15.66 1.29 9.86
N LEU A 284 -16.21 2.36 10.44
CA LEU A 284 -15.50 3.63 10.72
C LEU A 284 -15.27 3.88 12.22
N ILE A 285 -15.82 3.05 13.10
CA ILE A 285 -15.79 3.20 14.55
C ILE A 285 -15.34 1.85 15.11
N LYS A 286 -14.18 1.80 15.76
CA LYS A 286 -13.48 0.55 16.09
C LYS A 286 -13.35 -0.37 14.86
N PRO A 287 -12.70 0.11 13.77
CA PRO A 287 -12.62 -0.64 12.52
C PRO A 287 -11.90 -1.99 12.72
N THR A 288 -12.31 -2.99 11.95
CA THR A 288 -11.60 -4.26 11.83
C THR A 288 -10.99 -4.41 10.45
N HIS A 289 -9.94 -5.21 10.33
CA HIS A 289 -9.31 -5.53 9.06
C HIS A 289 -9.80 -6.89 8.54
N GLU A 290 -10.12 -6.93 7.26
CA GLU A 290 -10.48 -8.14 6.53
C GLU A 290 -9.76 -8.19 5.19
N TYR A 291 -9.86 -9.32 4.50
CA TYR A 291 -9.14 -9.55 3.24
C TYR A 291 -10.08 -10.14 2.20
N LEU A 292 -9.88 -9.76 0.94
CA LEU A 292 -10.36 -10.53 -0.21
C LEU A 292 -9.16 -10.99 -1.03
N VAL A 293 -9.25 -12.20 -1.56
CA VAL A 293 -8.19 -12.85 -2.33
C VAL A 293 -8.71 -13.12 -3.72
N PHE A 294 -8.06 -12.53 -4.73
CA PHE A 294 -8.36 -12.75 -6.14
C PHE A 294 -7.30 -13.67 -6.76
N ASP A 295 -7.71 -14.86 -7.15
CA ASP A 295 -6.90 -15.83 -7.90
C ASP A 295 -6.91 -15.45 -9.37
N LYS A 296 -5.79 -14.91 -9.87
CA LYS A 296 -5.64 -14.42 -11.25
C LYS A 296 -5.72 -15.52 -12.29
N GLU A 297 -5.40 -16.77 -11.93
CA GLU A 297 -5.41 -17.91 -12.85
C GLU A 297 -6.82 -18.47 -13.03
N LYS A 298 -7.69 -18.28 -12.02
CA LYS A 298 -9.08 -18.74 -12.02
C LYS A 298 -10.11 -17.64 -12.26
N ASP A 299 -9.66 -16.38 -12.34
CA ASP A 299 -10.51 -15.18 -12.39
C ASP A 299 -11.57 -15.17 -11.28
N LYS A 300 -11.20 -15.62 -10.06
CA LYS A 300 -12.13 -15.75 -8.93
C LYS A 300 -11.64 -15.04 -7.67
N ILE A 301 -12.51 -14.19 -7.13
CA ILE A 301 -12.36 -13.57 -5.81
C ILE A 301 -13.10 -14.35 -4.72
N HIS A 302 -12.52 -14.39 -3.51
CA HIS A 302 -13.09 -15.03 -2.34
C HIS A 302 -12.63 -14.36 -1.04
N ARG A 303 -13.35 -14.60 0.06
CA ARG A 303 -13.00 -14.18 1.42
C ARG A 303 -12.28 -15.35 2.11
N PRO A 304 -11.03 -15.20 2.55
CA PRO A 304 -10.25 -16.29 3.10
C PRO A 304 -10.70 -16.63 4.52
N LEU A 305 -10.98 -17.92 4.73
CA LEU A 305 -11.20 -18.52 6.05
C LEU A 305 -9.89 -19.14 6.56
N PHE A 306 -9.49 -18.70 7.75
CA PHE A 306 -8.37 -19.24 8.49
C PHE A 306 -8.71 -20.62 9.08
N ASP A 307 -9.80 -20.69 9.84
CA ASP A 307 -10.39 -21.92 10.38
C ASP A 307 -11.87 -22.02 9.94
N GLU A 308 -12.63 -22.97 10.50
CA GLU A 308 -14.04 -23.20 10.11
C GLU A 308 -14.93 -21.95 10.17
N ASN A 309 -14.62 -20.97 11.03
CA ASN A 309 -15.46 -19.78 11.22
C ASN A 309 -14.70 -18.44 11.30
N LYS A 310 -13.38 -18.44 11.55
CA LYS A 310 -12.58 -17.22 11.62
C LYS A 310 -12.08 -16.79 10.24
N LEU A 311 -12.30 -15.52 9.92
CA LEU A 311 -11.74 -14.85 8.75
C LEU A 311 -10.27 -14.51 9.00
N GLY A 312 -9.45 -14.61 7.96
CA GLY A 312 -8.04 -14.22 8.03
C GLY A 312 -7.20 -14.80 6.90
N LEU A 313 -5.98 -14.28 6.78
CA LEU A 313 -4.92 -14.89 6.00
C LEU A 313 -4.05 -15.71 6.94
N SER A 314 -3.58 -16.86 6.47
CA SER A 314 -2.61 -17.68 7.19
C SER A 314 -1.60 -18.32 6.26
N CYS A 315 -0.50 -18.77 6.84
CA CYS A 315 0.44 -19.67 6.20
C CYS A 315 0.73 -20.82 7.17
N ASP A 316 0.46 -22.06 6.76
CA ASP A 316 0.63 -23.26 7.60
C ASP A 316 -0.06 -23.12 8.96
N GLY A 317 -1.33 -22.73 8.99
CA GLY A 317 -2.09 -22.58 10.25
C GLY A 317 -1.64 -21.46 11.20
N ILE A 318 -0.68 -20.60 10.82
CA ILE A 318 -0.35 -19.37 11.54
C ILE A 318 -1.08 -18.19 10.89
N LYS A 319 -1.97 -17.51 11.64
CA LYS A 319 -2.70 -16.32 11.16
C LYS A 319 -1.76 -15.11 11.13
N MET A 320 -1.90 -14.27 10.10
CA MET A 320 -0.99 -13.15 9.85
C MET A 320 -1.64 -12.02 9.04
N HIS A 321 -1.01 -10.85 9.04
CA HIS A 321 -1.55 -9.62 8.43
C HIS A 321 -0.51 -8.98 7.50
N PRO A 322 -0.81 -8.77 6.20
CA PRO A 322 0.11 -8.14 5.28
C PRO A 322 0.31 -6.66 5.63
N VAL A 323 1.56 -6.23 5.55
CA VAL A 323 2.01 -4.86 5.82
C VAL A 323 2.70 -4.22 4.62
N ASN A 324 3.46 -4.97 3.82
CA ASN A 324 4.18 -4.43 2.65
C ASN A 324 4.54 -5.54 1.63
N GLN A 325 5.14 -5.15 0.51
CA GLN A 325 5.49 -6.02 -0.62
C GLN A 325 6.72 -5.51 -1.37
N THR A 326 7.55 -6.43 -1.87
CA THR A 326 8.71 -6.12 -2.71
C THR A 326 9.03 -7.32 -3.62
N GLY A 327 8.84 -7.14 -4.92
CA GLY A 327 8.90 -8.22 -5.91
C GLY A 327 8.01 -9.40 -5.53
N LYS A 328 8.59 -10.61 -5.56
CA LYS A 328 7.89 -11.85 -5.15
C LYS A 328 7.72 -12.00 -3.63
N THR A 329 8.16 -11.05 -2.81
CA THR A 329 8.13 -11.16 -1.35
C THR A 329 7.06 -10.24 -0.76
N LEU A 330 6.15 -10.80 0.03
CA LEU A 330 5.24 -10.02 0.87
C LEU A 330 5.68 -10.12 2.33
N LEU A 331 5.57 -9.00 3.04
CA LEU A 331 5.87 -8.86 4.45
C LEU A 331 4.56 -8.87 5.24
N PHE A 332 4.51 -9.70 6.28
CA PHE A 332 3.36 -9.85 7.17
C PHE A 332 3.80 -9.74 8.62
N THR A 333 2.96 -9.20 9.51
CA THR A 333 3.09 -9.42 10.95
C THR A 333 2.29 -10.66 11.35
N VAL A 334 2.85 -11.53 12.17
CA VAL A 334 2.10 -12.64 12.79
C VAL A 334 1.06 -12.07 13.75
N ASP A 335 -0.13 -12.67 13.76
CA ASP A 335 -1.20 -12.30 14.69
C ASP A 335 -0.81 -12.71 16.12
N PRO A 336 -0.84 -11.81 17.13
CA PRO A 336 -0.41 -12.12 18.50
C PRO A 336 -1.07 -13.35 19.13
N GLU A 337 -2.33 -13.65 18.78
CA GLU A 337 -3.05 -14.86 19.24
C GLU A 337 -2.37 -16.18 18.81
N TYR A 338 -1.39 -16.14 17.89
CA TYR A 338 -0.78 -17.30 17.24
C TYR A 338 0.73 -17.41 17.49
N LEU A 339 1.30 -16.60 18.40
CA LEU A 339 2.72 -16.65 18.74
C LEU A 339 3.11 -17.96 19.48
N GLU A 340 2.25 -18.49 20.35
CA GLU A 340 2.47 -19.79 20.99
C GLU A 340 2.55 -20.91 19.94
N ALA A 341 1.52 -21.05 19.09
CA ALA A 341 1.48 -22.00 17.98
C ALA A 341 2.65 -21.83 16.99
N LEU A 342 3.16 -20.61 16.81
CA LEU A 342 4.36 -20.34 16.03
C LEU A 342 5.60 -20.96 16.67
N THR A 343 5.79 -20.81 17.99
CA THR A 343 6.93 -21.38 18.72
C THR A 343 6.88 -22.91 18.79
N GLU A 344 5.70 -23.50 18.97
CA GLU A 344 5.51 -24.97 18.90
C GLU A 344 5.99 -25.53 17.56
N LYS A 345 5.63 -24.86 16.46
CA LYS A 345 6.04 -25.23 15.10
C LYS A 345 7.50 -24.90 14.78
N ASN A 346 8.11 -23.95 15.49
CA ASN A 346 9.46 -23.47 15.23
C ASN A 346 10.26 -23.42 16.54
N PRO A 347 10.71 -24.55 17.12
CA PRO A 347 11.31 -24.59 18.47
C PRO A 347 12.60 -23.78 18.67
N ASN A 348 13.20 -23.29 17.58
CA ASN A 348 14.36 -22.37 17.61
C ASN A 348 13.95 -20.91 17.86
N ILE A 349 12.68 -20.56 17.65
CA ILE A 349 12.10 -19.26 17.96
C ILE A 349 11.63 -19.30 19.41
N LYS A 350 12.16 -18.39 20.22
CA LYS A 350 11.74 -18.18 21.61
C LYS A 350 11.19 -16.76 21.72
N LEU A 351 10.02 -16.65 22.30
CA LEU A 351 9.29 -15.39 22.47
C LEU A 351 8.97 -15.22 23.95
N GLU A 352 8.96 -13.96 24.39
CA GLU A 352 8.47 -13.56 25.70
C GLU A 352 7.02 -13.04 25.56
N GLU A 353 6.27 -12.96 26.66
CA GLU A 353 4.84 -12.60 26.64
C GLU A 353 4.59 -11.21 26.03
N ASP A 354 5.40 -10.22 26.42
CA ASP A 354 5.35 -8.84 25.93
C ASP A 354 6.33 -8.59 24.74
N CYS A 355 6.55 -9.59 23.88
CA CYS A 355 7.50 -9.45 22.77
C CYS A 355 7.01 -8.53 21.64
N ASN A 356 7.97 -7.87 20.97
CA ASN A 356 7.75 -7.16 19.72
C ASN A 356 7.20 -8.11 18.63
N PRO A 357 6.37 -7.61 17.69
CA PRO A 357 5.76 -8.45 16.67
C PRO A 357 6.76 -9.26 15.83
N VAL A 358 6.39 -10.51 15.52
CA VAL A 358 7.18 -11.35 14.61
C VAL A 358 6.83 -11.03 13.16
N LEU A 359 7.84 -10.64 12.38
CA LEU A 359 7.74 -10.49 10.94
C LEU A 359 7.77 -11.86 10.25
N ALA A 360 6.79 -12.14 9.42
CA ALA A 360 6.77 -13.27 8.49
C ALA A 360 7.04 -12.78 7.05
N VAL A 361 8.10 -13.32 6.45
CA VAL A 361 8.58 -12.97 5.12
C VAL A 361 8.20 -14.11 4.18
N LEU A 362 7.20 -13.90 3.32
CA LEU A 362 6.63 -14.93 2.45
C LEU A 362 7.08 -14.71 1.01
N THR A 363 7.73 -15.70 0.41
CA THR A 363 8.17 -15.64 -1.00
C THR A 363 7.18 -16.42 -1.88
N PHE A 364 6.55 -15.76 -2.84
CA PHE A 364 5.50 -16.32 -3.68
C PHE A 364 6.07 -17.01 -4.94
N LYS A 365 5.32 -18.00 -5.44
CA LYS A 365 5.64 -18.76 -6.67
C LYS A 365 5.61 -17.87 -7.92
#